data_AF-A0A1F9C8P0-F1
#
_entry.id   AF-A0A1F9C8P0-F1
#
_cell.length_a   1.000
_cell.length_b   1.000
_cell.length_c   1.000
_cell.angle_alpha   90.00
_cell.angle_beta   90.00
_cell.angle_gamma   90.00
#
_symmetry.space_group_name_H-M   'P 1'
#
loop_
_entity.id
_entity.type
_entity.pdbx_description
1 polymer ?
#
loop_
_entity_poly.entity_id
_entity_poly.type
_entity_poly.pdbx_seq_one_letter_code
_entity_poly.pdbx_strand_id
1 'polypeptide(L)'
;MKSLNANNLLKESVIIKKELFTVLMAIFLTTGLLTTFALSEDIPMMTKDELKTMLENPDLVIVDVRLIGDYMSGDLKIKGAVRAMGGTIGVFMQTYPKGRTFVF
;
A
#
# COMPACT_ATOMS: atom_id res chain seq x y z
N MET A 1 -44.36 -6.25 -49.23
CA MET A 1 -44.07 -5.30 -48.15
C MET A 1 -44.54 -5.94 -46.84
N LYS A 2 -43.64 -6.47 -46.00
CA LYS A 2 -44.05 -7.11 -44.73
C LYS A 2 -44.56 -6.01 -43.80
N SER A 3 -45.85 -6.05 -43.46
CA SER A 3 -46.46 -5.19 -42.44
C SER A 3 -45.75 -5.43 -41.11
N LEU A 4 -44.99 -4.45 -40.62
CA LEU A 4 -44.42 -4.51 -39.28
C LEU A 4 -45.56 -4.44 -38.26
N ASN A 5 -45.68 -5.50 -37.46
CA ASN A 5 -46.65 -5.58 -36.36
C ASN A 5 -46.11 -4.81 -35.15
N ALA A 6 -46.88 -3.86 -34.63
CA ALA A 6 -46.53 -3.07 -33.45
C ALA A 6 -46.17 -3.94 -32.24
N ASN A 7 -46.80 -5.11 -32.08
CA ASN A 7 -46.50 -6.03 -30.99
C ASN A 7 -45.10 -6.67 -31.12
N ASN A 8 -44.61 -6.86 -32.36
CA ASN A 8 -43.26 -7.37 -32.59
C ASN A 8 -42.21 -6.31 -32.29
N LEU A 9 -42.46 -5.06 -32.67
CA LEU A 9 -41.58 -3.92 -32.37
C LEU A 9 -41.46 -3.65 -30.87
N LEU A 10 -42.59 -3.73 -30.13
CA LEU A 10 -42.57 -3.61 -28.68
C LEU A 10 -41.79 -4.75 -28.03
N LYS A 11 -41.98 -5.99 -28.48
CA LYS A 11 -41.25 -7.15 -27.98
C LYS A 11 -39.74 -7.03 -28.23
N GLU A 12 -39.33 -6.60 -29.43
CA GLU A 12 -37.93 -6.33 -29.77
C GLU A 12 -37.34 -5.23 -28.87
N SER A 13 -38.08 -4.14 -28.64
CA SER A 13 -37.62 -3.05 -27.77
C SER A 13 -37.43 -3.48 -26.31
N VAL A 14 -38.28 -4.38 -25.80
CA VAL A 14 -38.17 -4.94 -24.44
C VAL A 14 -36.98 -5.89 -24.34
N ILE A 15 -36.75 -6.73 -25.36
CA ILE A 15 -35.60 -7.62 -25.43
C ILE A 15 -34.31 -6.80 -25.43
N ILE A 16 -34.20 -5.77 -26.29
CA ILE A 16 -33.01 -4.91 -26.37
C ILE A 16 -32.69 -4.24 -25.03
N LYS A 17 -33.71 -3.74 -24.31
CA LYS A 17 -33.52 -3.11 -22.98
C LYS A 17 -33.02 -4.11 -21.93
N LYS A 18 -33.50 -5.36 -21.96
CA LYS A 18 -33.07 -6.43 -21.05
C LYS A 18 -31.62 -6.83 -21.32
N GLU A 19 -31.25 -7.02 -22.58
CA GLU A 19 -29.86 -7.34 -22.95
C GLU A 19 -28.91 -6.20 -22.58
N LEU A 20 -29.30 -4.95 -22.86
CA LEU A 20 -28.52 -3.76 -22.47
C LEU A 20 -28.32 -3.70 -20.94
N PHE A 21 -29.38 -3.91 -20.16
CA PHE A 21 -29.29 -3.94 -18.70
C PHE A 21 -28.37 -5.06 -18.21
N THR A 22 -28.43 -6.23 -18.84
CA THR A 22 -27.59 -7.40 -18.49
C THR A 22 -26.12 -7.12 -18.76
N VAL A 23 -25.79 -6.50 -19.89
CA VAL A 23 -24.41 -6.09 -20.22
C VAL A 23 -23.89 -5.05 -19.24
N LEU A 24 -24.70 -4.04 -18.90
CA LEU A 24 -24.31 -3.01 -17.92
C LEU A 24 -24.04 -3.61 -16.53
N MET A 25 -24.85 -4.58 -16.10
CA MET A 25 -24.62 -5.30 -14.84
C MET A 25 -23.33 -6.11 -14.87
N ALA A 26 -23.05 -6.82 -15.97
CA ALA A 26 -21.81 -7.57 -16.13
C ALA A 26 -20.56 -6.68 -16.09
N ILE A 27 -20.62 -5.49 -16.71
CA ILE A 27 -19.54 -4.51 -16.65
C ILE A 27 -19.34 -4.00 -15.21
N PHE A 28 -20.41 -3.64 -14.53
CA PHE A 28 -20.34 -3.18 -13.13
C PHE A 28 -19.72 -4.24 -12.20
N LEU A 29 -20.14 -5.50 -12.33
CA LEU A 29 -19.62 -6.63 -11.55
C LEU A 29 -18.13 -6.92 -11.80
N THR A 30 -17.63 -6.68 -13.02
CA THR A 30 -16.22 -6.92 -13.38
C THR A 30 -15.29 -5.78 -12.98
N THR A 31 -15.78 -4.53 -12.91
CA THR A 31 -14.97 -3.38 -12.49
C THR A 31 -14.57 -3.40 -11.02
N GLY A 32 -15.33 -4.08 -10.15
CA GLY A 32 -15.01 -4.22 -8.73
C GLY A 32 -13.85 -5.18 -8.42
N LEU A 33 -13.42 -6.02 -9.37
CA LEU A 33 -12.31 -6.96 -9.17
C LEU A 33 -10.92 -6.36 -9.46
N LEU A 34 -10.85 -5.16 -10.04
CA LEU A 34 -9.58 -4.50 -10.38
C LEU A 34 -9.08 -3.54 -9.30
N THR A 35 -9.72 -3.47 -8.13
CA THR A 35 -9.28 -2.56 -7.08
C THR A 35 -8.01 -3.09 -6.40
N THR A 36 -6.95 -2.31 -6.59
CA THR A 36 -5.71 -2.24 -5.82
C THR A 36 -4.71 -3.38 -6.02
N PHE A 37 -3.96 -3.32 -7.12
CA PHE A 37 -2.52 -3.61 -6.98
C PHE A 37 -1.96 -2.47 -6.12
N ALA A 38 -1.66 -2.75 -4.86
CA ALA A 38 -0.87 -1.84 -4.06
C ALA A 38 0.50 -1.73 -4.73
N LEU A 39 0.71 -0.65 -5.50
CA LEU A 39 2.05 -0.23 -5.88
C LEU A 39 2.74 0.14 -4.57
N SER A 40 3.60 -0.75 -4.08
CA SER A 40 4.52 -0.38 -3.01
C SER A 40 5.43 0.68 -3.59
N GLU A 41 5.37 1.89 -3.04
CA GLU A 41 6.39 2.89 -3.32
C GLU A 41 7.75 2.31 -2.95
N ASP A 42 8.76 2.56 -3.78
CA ASP A 42 10.13 2.19 -3.45
C ASP A 42 10.50 2.86 -2.14
N ILE A 43 10.97 2.08 -1.17
CA ILE A 43 11.36 2.60 0.13
C ILE A 43 12.56 3.53 -0.09
N PRO A 44 12.49 4.82 0.31
CA PRO A 44 13.61 5.74 0.16
C PRO A 44 14.85 5.17 0.84
N MET A 45 15.89 4.90 0.03
CA MET A 45 17.17 4.42 0.52
C MET A 45 18.13 5.60 0.72
N MET A 46 19.05 5.45 1.67
CA MET A 46 20.14 6.38 1.89
C MET A 46 21.48 5.66 1.94
N THR A 47 22.52 6.35 1.52
CA THR A 47 23.89 5.88 1.66
C THR A 47 24.38 6.03 3.10
N LYS A 48 25.41 5.25 3.45
CA LYS A 48 26.08 5.35 4.75
C LYS A 48 26.65 6.75 5.02
N ASP A 49 27.07 7.47 3.97
CA ASP A 49 27.72 8.77 4.12
C ASP A 49 26.67 9.88 4.31
N GLU A 50 25.50 9.76 3.67
CA GLU A 50 24.33 10.59 3.98
C GLU A 50 23.84 10.35 5.43
N LEU A 51 23.85 9.10 5.91
CA LEU A 51 23.46 8.84 7.31
C LEU A 51 24.42 9.51 8.29
N LYS A 52 25.73 9.49 7.99
CA LYS A 52 26.75 10.13 8.83
C LYS A 52 26.52 11.64 8.97
N THR A 53 26.11 12.33 7.91
CA THR A 53 25.84 13.77 7.98
C THR A 53 24.61 14.10 8.83
N MET A 54 23.72 13.12 9.04
CA MET A 54 22.51 13.28 9.85
C MET A 54 22.67 12.88 11.33
N LEU A 55 23.81 12.31 11.75
CA LEU A 55 23.99 11.79 13.12
C LEU A 55 23.82 12.83 14.24
N GLU A 56 23.97 14.12 13.91
CA GLU A 56 23.77 15.24 14.85
C GLU A 56 22.34 15.80 14.83
N ASN A 57 21.48 15.33 13.91
CA ASN A 57 20.10 15.78 13.80
C ASN A 57 19.27 15.24 14.98
N PRO A 58 18.68 16.08 15.84
CA PRO A 58 17.86 15.62 16.97
C PRO A 58 16.60 14.88 16.51
N ASP A 59 16.13 15.11 15.29
CA ASP A 59 14.94 14.47 14.72
C ASP A 59 15.21 13.13 14.05
N LEU A 60 16.48 12.69 13.99
CA LEU A 60 16.86 11.38 13.50
C LEU A 60 16.68 10.31 14.59
N VAL A 61 16.02 9.21 14.23
CA VAL A 61 15.91 8.00 15.05
C VAL A 61 16.43 6.82 14.23
N ILE A 62 17.54 6.23 14.66
CA ILE A 62 18.11 5.04 14.03
C ILE A 62 17.61 3.82 14.79
N VAL A 63 16.92 2.92 14.09
CA VAL A 63 16.27 1.75 14.69
C VAL A 63 16.98 0.49 14.21
N ASP A 64 17.71 -0.17 15.10
CA ASP A 64 18.34 -1.44 14.78
C ASP A 64 17.30 -2.58 14.76
N VAL A 65 16.97 -3.07 13.56
CA VAL A 65 15.97 -4.12 13.34
C VAL A 65 16.55 -5.53 13.28
N ARG A 66 17.83 -5.71 13.62
CA ARG A 66 18.48 -7.03 13.64
C ARG A 66 17.78 -7.99 14.61
N LEU A 67 17.84 -9.28 14.30
CA LEU A 67 17.42 -10.33 15.22
C LEU A 67 18.24 -10.28 16.51
N ILE A 68 17.67 -10.78 17.61
CA ILE A 68 18.32 -10.71 18.92
C ILE A 68 19.69 -11.36 18.96
N GLY A 69 19.86 -12.49 18.26
CA GLY A 69 21.17 -13.14 18.12
C GLY A 69 22.18 -12.20 17.48
N ASP A 70 21.88 -11.72 16.27
CA ASP A 70 22.78 -10.88 15.46
C ASP A 70 23.10 -9.52 16.10
N TYR A 71 22.15 -8.96 16.85
CA TYR A 71 22.38 -7.74 17.61
C TYR A 71 23.34 -7.96 18.79
N MET A 72 23.21 -9.09 19.47
CA MET A 72 24.03 -9.40 20.66
C MET A 72 25.42 -9.92 20.28
N SER A 73 25.53 -10.67 19.17
CA SER A 73 26.82 -11.17 18.67
C SER A 73 27.59 -10.13 17.86
N GLY A 74 26.96 -9.04 17.42
CA GLY A 74 27.62 -8.00 16.65
C GLY A 74 28.52 -7.10 17.50
N ASP A 75 29.82 -7.10 17.17
CA ASP A 75 30.83 -6.25 17.82
C ASP A 75 30.62 -4.75 17.57
N LEU A 76 29.98 -4.41 16.44
CA LEU A 76 29.76 -3.04 16.00
C LEU A 76 28.28 -2.66 16.04
N LYS A 77 28.03 -1.45 16.53
CA LYS A 77 26.70 -0.81 16.61
C LYS A 77 26.78 0.60 16.07
N ILE A 78 25.73 1.05 15.41
CA ILE A 78 25.64 2.44 14.94
C ILE A 78 25.46 3.35 16.15
N LYS A 79 26.25 4.42 16.23
CA LYS A 79 26.16 5.40 17.32
C LYS A 79 24.77 6.03 17.34
N GLY A 80 24.13 6.02 18.52
CA GLY A 80 22.79 6.58 18.69
C GLY A 80 21.64 5.67 18.23
N ALA A 81 21.93 4.47 17.69
CA ALA A 81 20.90 3.53 17.33
C ALA A 81 20.21 2.95 18.57
N VAL A 82 18.88 2.92 18.50
CA VAL A 82 17.99 2.32 19.48
C VAL A 82 17.48 1.00 18.93
N ARG A 83 17.32 0.01 19.80
CA ARG A 83 16.74 -1.27 19.40
C ARG A 83 15.24 -1.26 19.62
N ALA A 84 14.48 -1.65 18.61
CA ALA A 84 13.04 -1.82 18.76
C ALA A 84 12.75 -2.95 19.76
N MET A 85 12.14 -2.61 20.90
CA MET A 85 11.64 -3.58 21.88
C MET A 85 10.11 -3.65 21.77
N GLY A 86 9.52 -4.85 21.79
CA GLY A 86 8.06 -5.00 21.89
C GLY A 86 7.34 -5.60 20.68
N GLY A 87 7.92 -6.60 20.01
CA GLY A 87 7.21 -7.50 19.08
C GLY A 87 6.81 -6.90 17.72
N THR A 88 6.62 -5.59 17.59
CA THR A 88 6.35 -4.91 16.31
C THR A 88 6.99 -3.52 16.23
N ILE A 89 7.64 -3.22 15.11
CA ILE A 89 8.27 -1.91 14.84
C ILE A 89 7.25 -0.77 14.88
N GLY A 90 6.02 -1.02 14.40
CA GLY A 90 4.96 -0.02 14.39
C GLY A 90 4.55 0.47 15.77
N VAL A 91 4.57 -0.39 16.80
CA VAL A 91 4.30 0.03 18.19
C VAL A 91 5.48 0.81 18.75
N PHE A 92 6.71 0.39 18.45
CA PHE A 92 7.91 1.11 18.86
C PHE A 92 7.93 2.55 18.33
N MET A 93 7.59 2.75 17.05
CA MET A 93 7.58 4.08 16.43
C MET A 93 6.54 5.03 17.07
N GLN A 94 5.45 4.51 17.62
CA GLN A 94 4.43 5.33 18.30
C GLN A 94 4.92 5.98 19.59
N THR A 95 6.06 5.52 20.14
CA THR A 95 6.68 6.12 21.34
C THR A 95 7.38 7.45 21.05
N TYR A 96 7.60 7.78 19.77
CA TYR A 96 8.23 9.01 19.35
C TYR A 96 7.19 10.04 18.86
N PRO A 97 7.43 11.35 19.04
CA PRO A 97 6.62 12.38 18.41
C PRO A 97 6.57 12.21 16.89
N LYS A 98 5.46 12.62 16.28
CA LYS A 98 5.34 12.65 14.81
C LYS A 98 6.36 13.61 14.20
N GLY A 99 6.77 13.34 12.96
CA GLY A 99 7.70 14.19 12.21
C GLY A 99 9.18 13.83 12.36
N ARG A 100 9.52 12.80 13.14
CA ARG A 100 10.88 12.25 13.20
C ARG A 100 11.23 11.49 11.92
N THR A 101 12.50 11.54 11.54
CA THR A 101 13.05 10.72 10.46
C THR A 101 13.53 9.39 11.03
N PHE A 102 12.99 8.28 10.53
CA PHE A 102 13.39 6.94 10.93
C PHE A 102 14.29 6.30 9.88
N VAL A 103 15.38 5.68 10.34
CA VAL A 103 16.29 4.88 9.53
C VAL A 103 16.39 3.50 10.18
N PHE A 104 16.23 2.43 9.42
CA PHE A 104 16.15 1.05 9.91
C PHE A 104 17.36 0.22 9.46
#